data_AF-A0A9W5UU83-F1
#
_entry.id   AF-A0A9W5UU83-F1
#
_cell.length_a   1.000
_cell.length_b   1.000
_cell.length_c   1.000
_cell.angle_alpha   90.00
_cell.angle_beta   90.00
_cell.angle_gamma   90.00
#
_symmetry.space_group_name_H-M   'P 1'
#
loop_
_entity.id
_entity.type
_entity.pdbx_description
1 polymer ?
#
loop_
_entity_poly.entity_id
_entity_poly.type
_entity_poly.pdbx_seq_one_letter_code
_entity_poly.pdbx_strand_id
1 'polypeptide(L)'
;MPQVTEVGRRAAEILDRMRAHPAYDRLHSSSMTYSTCWATFTGYPAISRWSLERDAGALLEEALRVLALKAAVFALSGGDERAAELLVPAPVDEMIHAVLAQFTLMTRMQADLAVVFPHATELEEFTYTRGCVTDAYYAAAGWGEQPLRYWLDSAEVTRRLDLLNTRYQAAGLGRDGRSHDFDFDRPEPVAAGVSG
;
A
#
# COMPACT_ATOMS: atom_id res chain seq x y z
N MET A 1 -21.03 4.21 -10.70
CA MET A 1 -19.67 3.85 -11.14
C MET A 1 -19.34 4.68 -12.39
N PRO A 2 -18.29 5.50 -12.36
CA PRO A 2 -17.82 6.26 -13.53
C PRO A 2 -17.39 5.36 -14.70
N GLN A 3 -17.34 5.92 -15.91
CA GLN A 3 -16.94 5.20 -17.12
C GLN A 3 -15.46 4.83 -17.09
N VAL A 4 -15.14 3.58 -17.46
CA VAL A 4 -13.78 3.01 -17.35
C VAL A 4 -12.72 3.82 -18.10
N THR A 5 -13.01 4.18 -19.34
CA THR A 5 -12.09 4.95 -20.19
C THR A 5 -11.85 6.36 -19.65
N GLU A 6 -12.85 6.96 -19.02
CA GLU A 6 -12.74 8.30 -18.45
C GLU A 6 -11.91 8.30 -17.16
N VAL A 7 -12.12 7.30 -16.29
CA VAL A 7 -11.30 7.09 -15.10
C VAL A 7 -9.84 6.86 -15.49
N GLY A 8 -9.58 5.95 -16.45
CA GLY A 8 -8.23 5.66 -16.90
C GLY A 8 -7.50 6.90 -17.44
N ARG A 9 -8.15 7.64 -18.34
CA ARG A 9 -7.59 8.90 -18.88
C ARG A 9 -7.29 9.91 -17.78
N ARG A 10 -8.23 10.10 -16.84
CA ARG A 10 -8.08 11.08 -15.76
C ARG A 10 -6.99 10.67 -14.77
N ALA A 11 -6.86 9.38 -14.46
CA ALA A 11 -5.84 8.87 -13.57
C ALA A 11 -4.43 9.03 -14.18
N ALA A 12 -4.26 8.74 -15.47
CA ALA A 12 -2.99 9.00 -16.17
C ALA A 12 -2.60 10.49 -16.09
N GLU A 13 -3.54 11.39 -16.36
CA GLU A 13 -3.32 12.84 -16.24
C GLU A 13 -2.91 13.26 -14.82
N ILE A 14 -3.58 12.74 -13.79
CA ILE A 14 -3.25 13.03 -12.39
C ILE A 14 -1.83 12.55 -12.07
N LEU A 15 -1.48 11.32 -12.45
CA LEU A 15 -0.15 10.77 -12.18
C LEU A 15 0.97 11.55 -12.88
N ASP A 16 0.76 11.97 -14.13
CA ASP A 16 1.72 12.81 -14.85
C ASP A 16 1.93 14.16 -14.17
N ARG A 17 0.83 14.77 -13.68
CA ARG A 17 0.90 16.02 -12.91
C ARG A 17 1.60 15.84 -11.57
N MET A 18 1.41 14.70 -10.89
CA MET A 18 2.16 14.37 -9.66
C MET A 18 3.65 14.25 -9.95
N ARG A 19 4.03 13.57 -11.04
CA ARG A 19 5.44 13.38 -11.45
C ARG A 19 6.11 14.70 -11.85
N ALA A 20 5.38 15.61 -12.46
CA ALA A 20 5.87 16.94 -12.82
C ALA A 20 5.92 17.92 -11.62
N HIS A 21 5.35 17.55 -10.47
CA HIS A 21 5.24 18.45 -9.32
C HIS A 21 6.61 18.69 -8.67
N PRO A 22 6.97 19.94 -8.25
CA PRO A 22 8.27 20.23 -7.64
C PRO A 22 8.60 19.44 -6.37
N ALA A 23 7.58 18.91 -5.69
CA ALA A 23 7.74 18.08 -4.49
C ALA A 23 7.87 16.58 -4.78
N TYR A 24 7.81 16.13 -6.04
CA TYR A 24 7.80 14.70 -6.39
C TYR A 24 9.04 13.97 -5.88
N ASP A 25 10.24 14.51 -6.12
CA ASP A 25 11.49 13.88 -5.68
C ASP A 25 11.57 13.76 -4.16
N ARG A 26 11.03 14.77 -3.45
CA ARG A 26 10.94 14.75 -1.99
C ARG A 26 9.93 13.72 -1.51
N LEU A 27 8.77 13.59 -2.16
CA LEU A 27 7.79 12.54 -1.86
C LEU A 27 8.44 11.16 -2.06
N HIS A 28 9.06 10.94 -3.21
CA HIS A 28 9.71 9.68 -3.55
C HIS A 28 10.79 9.29 -2.53
N SER A 29 11.72 10.20 -2.23
CA SER A 29 12.79 9.92 -1.25
C SER A 29 12.26 9.71 0.17
N SER A 30 11.28 10.50 0.61
CA SER A 30 10.71 10.37 1.96
C SER A 30 9.99 9.03 2.14
N SER A 31 9.21 8.59 1.14
CA SER A 31 8.52 7.29 1.18
C SER A 31 9.48 6.10 1.25
N MET A 32 10.75 6.27 0.84
CA MET A 32 11.78 5.23 0.86
C MET A 32 12.60 5.19 2.16
N THR A 33 12.48 6.19 3.04
CA THR A 33 13.40 6.38 4.19
C THR A 33 13.00 5.60 5.46
N TYR A 34 11.87 4.88 5.44
CA TYR A 34 11.29 4.22 6.62
C TYR A 34 11.95 2.91 7.10
N SER A 35 13.21 2.65 6.72
CA SER A 35 13.85 1.34 6.92
C SER A 35 14.02 0.88 8.37
N THR A 36 13.89 1.77 9.35
CA THR A 36 14.14 1.46 10.77
C THR A 36 12.94 1.64 11.68
N CYS A 37 11.85 2.28 11.23
CA CYS A 37 10.71 2.62 12.07
C CYS A 37 9.36 2.13 11.52
N TRP A 38 9.33 1.59 10.31
CA TRP A 38 8.13 0.98 9.76
C TRP A 38 8.35 -0.51 9.54
N ALA A 39 7.61 -1.32 10.29
CA ALA A 39 7.39 -2.73 10.01
C ALA A 39 5.89 -2.99 9.92
N THR A 40 5.50 -3.85 8.99
CA THR A 40 4.17 -4.44 8.91
C THR A 40 4.31 -5.95 9.02
N PHE A 41 3.29 -6.62 9.52
CA PHE A 41 3.22 -8.09 9.61
C PHE A 41 2.20 -8.67 8.63
N THR A 42 1.66 -7.82 7.75
CA THR A 42 0.53 -8.08 6.87
C THR A 42 0.93 -7.94 5.38
N GLY A 43 0.56 -6.86 4.70
CA GLY A 43 0.74 -6.66 3.25
C GLY A 43 2.15 -6.92 2.73
N TYR A 44 3.17 -6.14 3.12
CA TYR A 44 4.52 -6.29 2.57
C TYR A 44 5.14 -7.67 2.82
N PRO A 45 5.06 -8.26 4.02
CA PRO A 45 5.56 -9.62 4.25
C PRO A 45 4.95 -10.69 3.35
N ALA A 46 3.74 -10.49 2.82
CA ALA A 46 3.13 -11.40 1.85
C ALA A 46 3.88 -11.43 0.50
N ILE A 47 4.77 -10.48 0.22
CA ILE A 47 5.63 -10.50 -0.97
C ILE A 47 6.72 -11.56 -0.79
N SER A 48 6.84 -12.48 -1.76
CA SER A 48 7.84 -13.54 -1.72
C SER A 48 9.27 -12.97 -1.64
N ARG A 49 10.02 -13.39 -0.62
CA ARG A 49 11.37 -12.92 -0.30
C ARG A 49 11.43 -11.40 -0.10
N TRP A 50 10.37 -10.78 0.42
CA TRP A 50 10.24 -9.33 0.66
C TRP A 50 11.56 -8.67 1.10
N SER A 51 11.88 -7.54 0.48
CA SER A 51 13.01 -6.68 0.84
C SER A 51 12.62 -5.24 0.55
N LEU A 52 12.64 -4.40 1.58
CA LEU A 52 12.34 -2.97 1.43
C LEU A 52 13.25 -2.32 0.38
N GLU A 53 14.55 -2.58 0.43
CA GLU A 53 15.54 -2.02 -0.51
C GLU A 53 15.20 -2.35 -1.97
N ARG A 54 14.82 -3.60 -2.25
CA ARG A 54 14.55 -4.05 -3.62
C ARG A 54 13.15 -3.70 -4.11
N ASP A 55 12.15 -3.81 -3.24
CA ASP A 55 10.75 -3.87 -3.66
C ASP A 55 10.02 -2.51 -3.47
N ALA A 56 10.50 -1.62 -2.58
CA ALA A 56 9.78 -0.39 -2.24
C ALA A 56 9.61 0.58 -3.42
N GLY A 57 10.60 0.71 -4.31
CA GLY A 57 10.48 1.60 -5.47
C GLY A 57 9.36 1.18 -6.42
N ALA A 58 9.22 -0.12 -6.67
CA ALA A 58 8.15 -0.64 -7.52
C ALA A 58 6.78 -0.54 -6.82
N LEU A 59 6.71 -0.80 -5.51
CA LEU A 59 5.47 -0.61 -4.75
C LEU A 59 5.03 0.86 -4.72
N LEU A 60 5.97 1.80 -4.60
CA LEU A 60 5.68 3.23 -4.65
C LEU A 60 5.03 3.59 -5.99
N GLU A 61 5.54 3.07 -7.11
CA GLU A 61 4.92 3.29 -8.41
C GLU A 61 3.46 2.79 -8.45
N GLU A 62 3.20 1.59 -7.94
CA GLU A 62 1.85 1.03 -7.88
C GLU A 62 0.92 1.82 -6.95
N ALA A 63 1.41 2.28 -5.81
CA ALA A 63 0.64 3.10 -4.88
C ALA A 63 0.25 4.45 -5.49
N LEU A 64 1.17 5.10 -6.21
CA LEU A 64 0.87 6.37 -6.91
C LEU A 64 -0.14 6.16 -8.04
N ARG A 65 -0.03 5.06 -8.79
CA ARG A 65 -1.03 4.66 -9.80
C ARG A 65 -2.41 4.49 -9.17
N VAL A 66 -2.51 3.75 -8.07
CA VAL A 66 -3.80 3.56 -7.38
C VAL A 66 -4.34 4.87 -6.81
N LEU A 67 -3.51 5.70 -6.16
CA LEU A 67 -3.94 7.00 -5.66
C LEU A 67 -4.51 7.89 -6.76
N ALA A 68 -3.90 7.87 -7.95
CA ALA A 68 -4.43 8.57 -9.11
C ALA A 68 -5.76 7.98 -9.60
N LEU A 69 -5.94 6.66 -9.55
CA LEU A 69 -7.24 6.01 -9.84
C LEU A 69 -8.32 6.40 -8.83
N LYS A 70 -8.04 6.30 -7.52
CA LYS A 70 -8.98 6.68 -6.46
C LYS A 70 -9.39 8.15 -6.59
N ALA A 71 -8.42 9.05 -6.83
CA ALA A 71 -8.67 10.46 -7.08
C ALA A 71 -9.53 10.73 -8.33
N ALA A 72 -9.28 10.00 -9.43
CA ALA A 72 -10.08 10.10 -10.65
C ALA A 72 -11.52 9.65 -10.40
N VAL A 73 -11.72 8.52 -9.73
CA VAL A 73 -13.05 8.00 -9.40
C VAL A 73 -13.80 8.99 -8.50
N PHE A 74 -13.16 9.51 -7.45
CA PHE A 74 -13.75 10.50 -6.56
C PHE A 74 -14.21 11.77 -7.29
N ALA A 75 -13.36 12.31 -8.18
CA ALA A 75 -13.72 13.49 -8.94
C ALA A 75 -14.89 13.22 -9.89
N LEU A 76 -14.87 12.08 -10.60
CA LEU A 76 -15.90 11.72 -11.59
C LEU A 76 -17.21 11.22 -10.96
N SER A 77 -17.19 10.80 -9.71
CA SER A 77 -18.37 10.41 -8.93
C SER A 77 -19.01 11.58 -8.20
N GLY A 78 -18.44 12.79 -8.28
CA GLY A 78 -18.93 13.96 -7.54
C GLY A 78 -18.58 13.94 -6.04
N GLY A 79 -17.50 13.26 -5.66
CA GLY A 79 -17.01 13.18 -4.29
C GLY A 79 -17.47 11.95 -3.50
N ASP A 80 -17.83 10.86 -4.17
CA ASP A 80 -18.22 9.60 -3.50
C ASP A 80 -16.97 8.84 -3.04
N GLU A 81 -16.69 8.92 -1.74
CA GLU A 81 -15.57 8.22 -1.07
C GLU A 81 -15.71 6.69 -1.18
N ARG A 82 -16.94 6.16 -1.10
CA ARG A 82 -17.18 4.71 -1.19
C ARG A 82 -16.90 4.19 -2.59
N ALA A 83 -17.27 4.94 -3.63
CA ALA A 83 -16.91 4.57 -4.99
C ALA A 83 -15.39 4.65 -5.22
N ALA A 84 -14.71 5.61 -4.58
CA ALA A 84 -13.29 5.85 -4.73
C ALA A 84 -12.40 4.90 -3.91
N GLU A 85 -12.93 4.24 -2.88
CA GLU A 85 -12.22 3.20 -2.12
C GLU A 85 -12.13 1.90 -2.94
N LEU A 86 -11.23 1.93 -3.93
CA LEU A 86 -11.00 0.83 -4.86
C LEU A 86 -10.36 -0.37 -4.17
N LEU A 87 -10.83 -1.57 -4.51
CA LEU A 87 -10.19 -2.82 -4.09
C LEU A 87 -8.77 -2.89 -4.62
N VAL A 88 -7.82 -3.12 -3.73
CA VAL A 88 -6.40 -3.28 -4.06
C VAL A 88 -5.73 -4.38 -3.24
N PRO A 89 -4.66 -4.98 -3.76
CA PRO A 89 -3.84 -5.94 -3.02
C PRO A 89 -3.26 -5.32 -1.75
N ALA A 90 -3.25 -6.07 -0.65
CA ALA A 90 -2.69 -5.61 0.63
C ALA A 90 -1.26 -5.03 0.55
N PRO A 91 -0.31 -5.59 -0.24
CA PRO A 91 1.01 -4.98 -0.37
C PRO A 91 1.00 -3.59 -1.02
N VAL A 92 0.10 -3.33 -1.95
CA VAL A 92 -0.04 -2.01 -2.60
C VAL A 92 -0.70 -1.03 -1.65
N ASP A 93 -1.73 -1.47 -0.92
CA ASP A 93 -2.44 -0.68 0.06
C ASP A 93 -1.54 -0.17 1.20
N GLU A 94 -0.65 -1.02 1.73
CA GLU A 94 0.31 -0.59 2.75
C GLU A 94 1.27 0.52 2.24
N MET A 95 1.59 0.53 0.94
CA MET A 95 2.38 1.62 0.35
C MET A 95 1.56 2.88 0.12
N ILE A 96 0.24 2.75 -0.12
CA ILE A 96 -0.66 3.91 -0.13
C ILE A 96 -0.67 4.58 1.25
N HIS A 97 -0.77 3.79 2.33
CA HIS A 97 -0.65 4.32 3.70
C HIS A 97 0.69 5.05 3.90
N ALA A 98 1.78 4.52 3.35
CA ALA A 98 3.11 5.15 3.42
C ALA A 98 3.23 6.48 2.70
N VAL A 99 2.65 6.56 1.52
CA VAL A 99 2.58 7.81 0.77
C VAL A 99 1.71 8.83 1.51
N LEU A 100 0.54 8.43 2.00
CA LEU A 100 -0.40 9.33 2.69
C LEU A 100 0.12 9.79 4.06
N ALA A 101 0.94 8.99 4.73
CA ALA A 101 1.62 9.39 5.96
C ALA A 101 2.57 10.60 5.77
N GLN A 102 2.96 10.92 4.53
CA GLN A 102 3.66 12.17 4.18
C GLN A 102 2.70 13.37 4.19
N PHE A 103 1.88 13.51 5.24
CA PHE A 103 0.72 14.40 5.31
C PHE A 103 0.99 15.79 4.76
N THR A 104 2.01 16.50 5.26
CA THR A 104 2.32 17.87 4.81
C THR A 104 2.67 17.95 3.32
N LEU A 105 3.37 16.96 2.76
CA LEU A 105 3.69 16.92 1.34
C LEU A 105 2.45 16.63 0.50
N MET A 106 1.65 15.64 0.91
CA MET A 106 0.43 15.27 0.22
C MET A 106 -0.60 16.39 0.23
N THR A 107 -0.83 17.06 1.37
CA THR A 107 -1.75 18.20 1.46
C THR A 107 -1.36 19.34 0.52
N ARG A 108 -0.06 19.67 0.42
CA ARG A 108 0.43 20.70 -0.50
C ARG A 108 0.22 20.30 -1.96
N MET A 109 0.59 19.07 -2.31
CA MET A 109 0.41 18.56 -3.66
C MET A 109 -1.08 18.53 -4.06
N GLN A 110 -1.98 18.15 -3.15
CA GLN A 110 -3.44 18.22 -3.39
C GLN A 110 -3.91 19.63 -3.71
N ALA A 111 -3.48 20.61 -2.92
CA ALA A 111 -3.82 22.02 -3.14
C ALA A 111 -3.27 22.53 -4.49
N ASP A 112 -1.99 22.30 -4.77
CA ASP A 112 -1.33 22.77 -5.99
C ASP A 112 -1.91 22.10 -7.25
N LEU A 113 -2.30 20.81 -7.15
CA LEU A 113 -2.89 20.08 -8.25
C LEU A 113 -4.41 20.22 -8.35
N ALA A 114 -5.08 20.83 -7.36
CA ALA A 114 -6.54 20.82 -7.22
C ALA A 114 -7.12 19.38 -7.36
N VAL A 115 -6.55 18.45 -6.62
CA VAL A 115 -6.93 17.03 -6.58
C VAL A 115 -7.10 16.59 -5.13
N VAL A 116 -8.08 15.74 -4.85
CA VAL A 116 -8.22 15.03 -3.57
C VAL A 116 -7.70 13.61 -3.77
N PHE A 117 -6.82 13.15 -2.88
CA PHE A 117 -6.41 11.75 -2.79
C PHE A 117 -7.21 11.10 -1.66
N PRO A 118 -8.40 10.54 -1.97
CA PRO A 118 -9.28 9.98 -0.95
C PRO A 118 -8.69 8.69 -0.39
N HIS A 119 -8.96 8.46 0.88
CA HIS A 119 -8.67 7.21 1.56
C HIS A 119 -9.52 7.14 2.83
N ALA A 120 -10.32 6.08 2.94
CA ALA A 120 -11.25 5.87 4.03
C ALA A 120 -11.09 4.45 4.58
N THR A 121 -10.35 4.30 5.68
CA THR A 121 -10.04 3.00 6.30
C THR A 121 -11.29 2.22 6.69
N GLU A 122 -12.39 2.90 7.03
CA GLU A 122 -13.66 2.26 7.34
C GLU A 122 -14.39 1.67 6.12
N LEU A 123 -13.96 2.03 4.91
CA LEU A 123 -14.48 1.53 3.64
C LEU A 123 -13.53 0.52 2.96
N GLU A 124 -12.34 0.31 3.53
CA GLU A 124 -11.36 -0.64 3.00
C GLU A 124 -11.87 -2.08 3.08
N GLU A 125 -11.74 -2.80 1.96
CA GLU A 125 -11.99 -4.23 1.89
C GLU A 125 -10.77 -4.96 1.32
N PHE A 126 -10.21 -5.90 2.08
CA PHE A 126 -9.08 -6.74 1.65
C PHE A 126 -9.54 -7.95 0.82
N THR A 127 -10.45 -7.71 -0.11
CA THR A 127 -11.11 -8.75 -0.94
C THR A 127 -10.68 -8.72 -2.40
N TYR A 128 -9.64 -7.93 -2.74
CA TYR A 128 -9.12 -7.80 -4.10
C TYR A 128 -8.94 -9.17 -4.77
N THR A 129 -9.48 -9.28 -5.99
CA THR A 129 -9.21 -10.37 -6.92
C THR A 129 -9.02 -9.79 -8.31
N ARG A 130 -8.12 -10.41 -9.09
CA ARG A 130 -7.91 -10.02 -10.49
C ARG A 130 -9.21 -10.06 -11.28
N GLY A 131 -9.32 -9.11 -12.20
CA GLY A 131 -10.51 -8.88 -13.02
C GLY A 131 -11.57 -7.97 -12.37
N CYS A 132 -11.30 -7.43 -11.18
CA CYS A 132 -12.17 -6.42 -10.58
C CYS A 132 -12.10 -5.08 -11.34
N VAL A 133 -12.95 -4.12 -10.96
CA VAL A 133 -13.05 -2.83 -11.65
C VAL A 133 -11.74 -2.02 -11.61
N THR A 134 -10.94 -2.17 -10.55
CA THR A 134 -9.62 -1.54 -10.43
C THR A 134 -8.71 -1.92 -11.60
N ASP A 135 -8.74 -3.18 -12.02
CA ASP A 135 -7.93 -3.67 -13.15
C ASP A 135 -8.37 -3.06 -14.47
N ALA A 136 -9.69 -2.89 -14.65
CA ALA A 136 -10.24 -2.24 -15.85
C ALA A 136 -9.80 -0.77 -15.93
N TYR A 137 -9.83 -0.04 -14.80
CA TYR A 137 -9.37 1.34 -14.76
C TYR A 137 -7.86 1.46 -14.98
N TYR A 138 -7.08 0.56 -14.37
CA TYR A 138 -5.63 0.49 -14.54
C TYR A 138 -5.25 0.26 -16.01
N ALA A 139 -5.88 -0.71 -16.68
CA ALA A 139 -5.65 -0.98 -18.09
C ALA A 139 -6.06 0.21 -18.98
N ALA A 140 -7.19 0.85 -18.68
CA ALA A 140 -7.67 2.02 -19.40
C ALA A 140 -6.77 3.26 -19.24
N ALA A 141 -5.97 3.33 -18.17
CA ALA A 141 -4.94 4.36 -18.00
C ALA A 141 -3.69 4.13 -18.89
N GLY A 142 -3.61 3.00 -19.58
CA GLY A 142 -2.49 2.69 -20.48
C GLY A 142 -1.26 2.15 -19.76
N TRP A 143 -1.37 1.71 -18.50
CA TRP A 143 -0.26 1.20 -17.69
C TRP A 143 0.04 -0.30 -17.90
N GLY A 144 -0.68 -0.96 -18.80
CA GLY A 144 -0.51 -2.37 -19.12
C GLY A 144 -1.07 -3.29 -18.04
N GLU A 145 -0.42 -4.43 -17.84
CA GLU A 145 -0.78 -5.40 -16.80
C GLU A 145 -0.05 -5.07 -15.49
N GLN A 146 -0.71 -5.35 -14.37
CA GLN A 146 -0.13 -5.14 -13.06
C GLN A 146 0.94 -6.19 -12.73
N PRO A 147 2.02 -5.81 -12.02
CA PRO A 147 3.07 -6.75 -11.65
C PRO A 147 2.56 -7.79 -10.64
N LEU A 148 2.43 -9.04 -11.07
CA LEU A 148 1.91 -10.17 -10.28
C LEU A 148 2.64 -10.40 -8.94
N ARG A 149 3.87 -9.90 -8.80
CA ARG A 149 4.64 -9.94 -7.55
C ARG A 149 3.95 -9.17 -6.41
N TYR A 150 3.34 -8.03 -6.74
CA TYR A 150 2.71 -7.11 -5.79
C TYR A 150 1.18 -7.18 -5.86
N TRP A 151 0.64 -7.57 -7.02
CA TRP A 151 -0.80 -7.71 -7.26
C TRP A 151 -1.30 -9.13 -7.00
N LEU A 152 -1.38 -9.45 -5.72
CA LEU A 152 -1.79 -10.73 -5.18
C LEU A 152 -3.30 -10.72 -4.88
N ASP A 153 -3.99 -11.79 -5.29
CA ASP A 153 -5.38 -12.02 -4.88
C ASP A 153 -5.46 -12.20 -3.37
N SER A 154 -6.57 -11.77 -2.76
CA SER A 154 -6.83 -11.85 -1.33
C SER A 154 -6.61 -13.26 -0.76
N ALA A 155 -7.06 -14.30 -1.46
CA ALA A 155 -6.85 -15.69 -1.03
C ALA A 155 -5.36 -16.08 -0.93
N GLU A 156 -4.53 -15.59 -1.85
CA GLU A 156 -3.09 -15.85 -1.83
C GLU A 156 -2.38 -15.02 -0.75
N VAL A 157 -2.83 -13.79 -0.51
CA VAL A 157 -2.37 -12.98 0.63
C VAL A 157 -2.67 -13.72 1.94
N THR A 158 -3.92 -14.14 2.16
CA THR A 158 -4.33 -14.88 3.36
C THR A 158 -3.48 -16.13 3.56
N ARG A 159 -3.32 -16.96 2.53
CA ARG A 159 -2.49 -18.18 2.60
C ARG A 159 -1.05 -17.89 3.02
N ARG A 160 -0.45 -16.80 2.52
CA ARG A 160 0.92 -16.41 2.88
C ARG A 160 1.00 -15.84 4.30
N LEU A 161 0.00 -15.09 4.73
CA LEU A 161 -0.09 -14.57 6.09
C LEU A 161 -0.26 -15.68 7.11
N ASP A 162 -1.11 -16.67 6.86
CA ASP A 162 -1.28 -17.83 7.76
C ASP A 162 0.06 -18.56 8.00
N LEU A 163 0.86 -18.72 6.94
CA LEU A 163 2.19 -19.30 7.03
C LEU A 163 3.15 -18.44 7.87
N LEU A 164 3.16 -17.13 7.65
CA LEU A 164 4.02 -16.19 8.38
C LEU A 164 3.61 -16.07 9.84
N ASN A 165 2.31 -16.04 10.11
CA ASN A 165 1.73 -15.97 11.44
C ASN A 165 2.11 -17.16 12.31
N THR A 166 2.20 -18.35 11.73
CA THR A 166 2.74 -19.52 12.44
C THR A 166 4.18 -19.26 12.94
N ARG A 167 4.99 -18.52 12.18
CA ARG A 167 6.36 -18.16 12.57
C ARG A 167 6.39 -17.00 13.56
N TYR A 168 5.56 -15.98 13.37
CA TYR A 168 5.46 -14.85 14.29
C TYR A 168 5.00 -15.30 15.67
N GLN A 169 3.99 -16.17 15.75
CA GLN A 169 3.50 -16.72 17.01
C GLN A 169 4.56 -17.55 17.72
N ALA A 170 5.33 -18.37 16.99
CA ALA A 170 6.46 -19.10 17.56
C ALA A 170 7.54 -18.16 18.14
N ALA A 171 7.66 -16.94 17.59
CA ALA A 171 8.52 -15.89 18.09
C ALA A 171 7.85 -15.00 19.16
N GLY A 172 6.70 -15.38 19.72
CA GLY A 172 5.99 -14.61 20.76
C GLY A 172 5.17 -13.42 20.26
N LEU A 173 5.04 -13.24 18.94
CA LEU A 173 4.26 -12.18 18.31
C LEU A 173 2.89 -12.72 17.88
N GLY A 174 1.83 -12.33 18.60
CA GLY A 174 0.46 -12.73 18.33
C GLY A 174 -0.29 -11.75 17.42
N ARG A 175 -1.42 -12.22 16.85
CA ARG A 175 -2.40 -11.43 16.07
C ARG A 175 -1.77 -10.60 14.93
N ASP A 176 -0.94 -11.24 14.11
CA ASP A 176 -0.19 -10.58 13.03
C ASP A 176 0.66 -9.43 13.57
N GLY A 177 1.40 -9.70 14.66
CA GLY A 177 2.25 -8.71 15.32
C GLY A 177 1.52 -7.61 16.11
N ARG A 178 0.19 -7.63 16.21
CA ARG A 178 -0.59 -6.63 16.96
C ARG A 178 -0.49 -6.76 18.47
N SER A 179 0.11 -7.82 19.00
CA SER A 179 0.35 -7.97 20.43
C SER A 179 1.45 -8.97 20.74
N HIS A 180 2.12 -8.77 21.88
CA HIS A 180 3.01 -9.74 22.49
C HIS A 180 2.84 -9.69 24.01
N ASP A 181 3.30 -10.73 24.69
CA ASP A 181 3.31 -10.79 26.17
C ASP A 181 4.73 -10.64 26.74
N PHE A 182 5.69 -10.14 25.95
CA PHE A 182 7.02 -9.77 26.46
C PHE A 182 6.91 -8.72 27.56
N ASP A 183 7.46 -9.06 28.72
CA ASP A 183 7.56 -8.20 29.89
C ASP A 183 9.02 -7.73 30.01
N PHE A 184 9.29 -6.51 29.53
CA PHE A 184 10.64 -5.93 29.52
C PHE A 184 11.14 -5.52 30.93
N ASP A 185 10.26 -5.51 31.93
CA ASP A 185 10.64 -5.26 33.33
C ASP A 185 11.13 -6.55 34.01
N ARG A 186 10.93 -7.72 33.40
CA ARG A 186 11.52 -8.98 33.82
C ARG A 186 12.88 -9.18 33.15
N PRO A 187 13.95 -9.46 33.92
CA PRO A 187 15.23 -9.80 33.33
C PRO A 187 15.09 -11.09 32.51
N GLU A 188 15.47 -11.05 31.24
CA GLU A 188 15.51 -12.24 30.40
C GLU A 188 16.52 -13.25 30.98
N PRO A 189 16.19 -14.56 31.00
CA PRO A 189 17.19 -15.57 31.32
C PRO A 189 18.30 -15.48 30.27
N VAL A 190 19.52 -15.15 30.72
CA VAL A 190 20.70 -15.22 29.85
C VAL A 190 20.81 -16.66 29.35
N ALA A 191 20.61 -16.87 28.05
CA ALA A 191 20.83 -18.18 27.45
C ALA A 191 22.26 -18.61 27.78
N ALA A 192 22.41 -19.69 28.56
CA ALA A 192 23.71 -20.24 28.89
C ALA A 192 24.43 -20.55 27.57
N GLY A 193 25.49 -19.80 27.29
CA GLY A 193 26.26 -19.94 26.07
C GLY A 193 26.66 -21.38 25.85
N VAL A 194 26.52 -21.84 24.61
CA VAL A 194 27.09 -23.11 24.18
C VAL A 194 28.60 -22.97 24.32
N SER A 195 29.15 -23.53 25.40
CA SER A 195 30.59 -23.75 25.53
C SER A 195 31.01 -24.68 24.40
N GLY A 196 31.86 -24.17 23.52
CA GLY A 196 32.55 -24.98 22.50
C GLY A 196 33.57 -25.95 23.09
#